data_AF-A0A2A5E7Q1-F1
#
_entry.id   AF-A0A2A5E7Q1-F1
#
_cell.length_a   1.000
_cell.length_b   1.000
_cell.length_c   1.000
_cell.angle_alpha   90.00
_cell.angle_beta   90.00
_cell.angle_gamma   90.00
#
_symmetry.space_group_name_H-M   'P 1'
#
loop_
_entity.id
_entity.type
_entity.pdbx_description
1 polymer ?
#
loop_
_entity_poly.entity_id
_entity_poly.type
_entity_poly.pdbx_seq_one_letter_code
_entity_poly.pdbx_strand_id
1 'polypeptide(L)'
;MEVFKRYSKLIALALVCGLLWRIELEYHGWAALGWISYFHNAIPVGFVLFMVWANSVVKLPIKKRLLLNIVSILFAISVFYAVNYSLHTMYVINLAIFDASDLEIFIHVTSIFFIVPLVILCAFLLLRIFGFRVHWKHLLWSLLFILVSIPVSIFLLDLVNHKGSSNFIHTIKSGFIIPWIVLSLGVLVLESRKKIDKD
;
A
#
# COMPACT_ATOMS: atom_id res chain seq x y z
N MET A 1 -6.36 24.88 11.38
CA MET A 1 -5.00 24.87 10.80
C MET A 1 -4.22 23.57 11.05
N GLU A 2 -4.31 22.95 12.22
CA GLU A 2 -3.55 21.71 12.52
C GLU A 2 -3.95 20.52 11.64
N VAL A 3 -5.25 20.33 11.37
CA VAL A 3 -5.76 19.26 10.49
C VAL A 3 -5.15 19.35 9.10
N PHE A 4 -5.20 20.53 8.48
CA PHE A 4 -4.60 20.78 7.16
C PHE A 4 -3.12 20.38 7.12
N LYS A 5 -2.33 20.79 8.13
CA LYS A 5 -0.91 20.41 8.23
C LYS A 5 -0.69 18.89 8.26
N ARG A 6 -1.56 18.12 8.93
CA ARG A 6 -1.45 16.65 8.99
C ARG A 6 -1.73 16.00 7.64
N TYR A 7 -2.75 16.48 6.93
CA TYR A 7 -3.07 16.03 5.57
C TYR A 7 -1.96 16.41 4.58
N SER A 8 -1.42 17.62 4.62
CA SER A 8 -0.31 18.03 3.75
C SER A 8 0.93 17.15 3.96
N LYS A 9 1.26 16.80 5.21
CA LYS A 9 2.36 15.86 5.52
C LYS A 9 2.11 14.47 4.96
N LEU A 10 0.87 13.98 5.03
CA LEU A 10 0.50 12.68 4.48
C LEU A 10 0.60 12.68 2.95
N ILE A 11 0.13 13.74 2.29
CA ILE A 11 0.26 13.89 0.83
C ILE A 11 1.73 13.92 0.42
N ALA A 12 2.56 14.72 1.12
CA ALA A 12 4.00 14.78 0.85
C ALA A 12 4.67 13.41 1.02
N LEU A 13 4.36 12.69 2.11
CA LEU A 13 4.84 11.33 2.33
C LEU A 13 4.41 10.37 1.20
N ALA A 14 3.15 10.42 0.80
CA ALA A 14 2.60 9.57 -0.25
C ALA A 14 3.33 9.77 -1.59
N LEU A 15 3.61 11.03 -1.95
CA LEU A 15 4.41 11.38 -3.12
C LEU A 15 5.86 10.91 -3.01
N VAL A 16 6.49 11.06 -1.84
CA VAL A 16 7.86 10.56 -1.60
C VAL A 16 7.92 9.05 -1.75
N CYS A 17 6.94 8.29 -1.23
CA CYS A 17 6.89 6.84 -1.41
C CYS A 17 6.76 6.45 -2.90
N GLY A 18 5.91 7.14 -3.66
CA GLY A 18 5.78 6.93 -5.11
C GLY A 18 7.08 7.25 -5.86
N LEU A 19 7.78 8.32 -5.47
CA LEU A 19 9.05 8.72 -6.06
C LEU A 19 10.19 7.73 -5.73
N LEU A 20 10.29 7.27 -4.48
CA LEU A 20 11.30 6.27 -4.08
C LEU A 20 11.16 4.98 -4.88
N TRP A 21 9.92 4.50 -5.00
CA TRP A 21 9.61 3.35 -5.86
C TRP A 21 10.02 3.57 -7.31
N ARG A 22 9.71 4.76 -7.82
CA ARG A 22 10.02 5.13 -9.19
C ARG A 22 11.53 5.14 -9.45
N ILE A 23 12.29 5.75 -8.56
CA ILE A 23 13.76 5.81 -8.63
C ILE A 23 14.35 4.40 -8.63
N GLU A 24 13.85 3.53 -7.75
CA GLU A 24 14.32 2.14 -7.67
C GLU A 24 14.06 1.37 -8.97
N LEU A 25 12.86 1.49 -9.55
CA LEU A 25 12.56 0.82 -10.82
C LEU A 25 13.38 1.36 -11.99
N GLU A 26 13.65 2.67 -12.03
CA GLU A 26 14.53 3.24 -13.05
C GLU A 26 15.98 2.73 -12.91
N TYR A 27 16.46 2.59 -11.67
CA TYR A 27 17.80 2.06 -11.37
C TYR A 27 17.98 0.61 -11.83
N HIS A 28 16.97 -0.24 -11.63
CA HIS A 28 17.03 -1.65 -12.05
C HIS A 28 16.60 -1.89 -13.51
N GLY A 29 16.09 -0.86 -14.20
CA GLY A 29 15.69 -0.92 -15.59
C GLY A 29 14.26 -1.38 -15.82
N TRP A 30 13.75 -1.02 -16.99
CA TRP A 30 12.33 -1.16 -17.35
C TRP A 30 11.98 -2.38 -18.18
N ALA A 31 12.99 -3.10 -18.65
CA ALA A 31 12.81 -4.16 -19.61
C ALA A 31 12.05 -5.34 -18.98
N ALA A 32 10.97 -5.75 -19.64
CA ALA A 32 10.15 -6.91 -19.28
C ALA A 32 9.55 -6.84 -17.85
N LEU A 33 9.31 -8.01 -17.25
CA LEU A 33 8.85 -8.20 -15.88
C LEU A 33 10.02 -8.50 -14.93
N GLY A 34 11.27 -8.27 -15.35
CA GLY A 34 12.46 -8.50 -14.53
C GLY A 34 12.50 -7.67 -13.24
N TRP A 35 11.70 -6.61 -13.16
CA TRP A 35 11.54 -5.87 -11.91
C TRP A 35 10.90 -6.70 -10.79
N ILE A 36 10.10 -7.71 -11.11
CA ILE A 36 9.44 -8.57 -10.13
C ILE A 36 10.43 -9.57 -9.50
N SER A 37 11.60 -9.79 -10.11
CA SER A 37 12.53 -10.83 -9.67
C SER A 37 13.51 -10.38 -8.58
N TYR A 38 13.50 -9.11 -8.18
CA TYR A 38 14.43 -8.59 -7.17
C TYR A 38 13.71 -7.96 -5.97
N PHE A 39 14.46 -7.82 -4.88
CA PHE A 39 13.94 -7.22 -3.66
C PHE A 39 13.86 -5.69 -3.76
N HIS A 40 12.66 -5.14 -3.60
CA HIS A 40 12.41 -3.70 -3.64
C HIS A 40 12.59 -3.03 -2.27
N ASN A 41 13.69 -2.29 -2.09
CA ASN A 41 13.99 -1.49 -0.91
C ASN A 41 13.06 -0.29 -0.73
N ALA A 42 12.45 0.23 -1.80
CA ALA A 42 11.51 1.34 -1.68
C ALA A 42 10.30 0.98 -0.80
N ILE A 43 9.91 -0.30 -0.76
CA ILE A 43 8.81 -0.80 0.07
C ILE A 43 9.12 -0.70 1.57
N PRO A 44 10.18 -1.34 2.13
CA PRO A 44 10.51 -1.21 3.55
C PRO A 44 10.85 0.23 3.94
N VAL A 45 11.52 1.00 3.09
CA VAL A 45 11.81 2.42 3.36
C VAL A 45 10.51 3.23 3.45
N GLY A 46 9.62 3.10 2.47
CA GLY A 46 8.32 3.77 2.47
C GLY A 46 7.46 3.39 3.68
N PHE A 47 7.49 2.11 4.08
CA PHE A 47 6.80 1.63 5.27
C PHE A 47 7.35 2.24 6.56
N VAL A 48 8.68 2.30 6.73
CA VAL A 48 9.31 2.95 7.87
C VAL A 48 8.94 4.44 7.94
N LEU A 49 8.99 5.15 6.81
CA LEU A 49 8.58 6.56 6.73
C LEU A 49 7.11 6.74 7.13
N PHE A 50 6.22 5.84 6.67
CA PHE A 50 4.82 5.83 7.06
C PHE A 50 4.64 5.59 8.57
N MET A 51 5.36 4.64 9.16
CA MET A 51 5.29 4.41 10.61
C MET A 51 5.80 5.61 11.40
N VAL A 52 6.88 6.27 10.96
CA VAL A 52 7.40 7.49 11.61
C VAL A 52 6.34 8.59 11.58
N TRP A 53 5.72 8.81 10.42
CA TRP A 53 4.62 9.76 10.27
C TRP A 53 3.41 9.37 11.14
N ALA A 54 2.97 8.11 11.12
CA ALA A 54 1.83 7.62 11.88
C ALA A 54 2.07 7.81 13.39
N ASN A 55 3.27 7.53 13.88
CA ASN A 55 3.67 7.75 15.27
C ASN A 55 3.71 9.23 15.68
N SER A 56 3.84 10.15 14.72
CA SER A 56 3.74 11.60 14.97
C SER A 56 2.29 12.06 15.13
N VAL A 57 1.34 11.35 14.51
CA VAL A 57 -0.10 11.65 14.55
C VAL A 57 -0.76 10.94 15.74
N VAL A 58 -0.39 9.69 15.97
CA VAL A 58 -1.00 8.78 16.93
C VAL A 58 -0.36 8.92 18.30
N LYS A 59 -1.12 9.48 19.24
CA LYS A 59 -0.66 9.66 20.64
C LYS A 59 -1.00 8.44 21.49
N LEU A 60 -0.06 7.49 21.56
CA LEU A 60 -0.11 6.33 22.46
C LEU A 60 0.98 6.39 23.54
N PRO A 61 0.76 5.75 24.71
CA PRO A 61 1.84 5.40 25.62
C PRO A 61 2.92 4.59 24.90
N ILE A 62 4.18 4.75 25.31
CA ILE A 62 5.35 4.16 24.61
C ILE A 62 5.22 2.64 24.42
N LYS A 63 4.77 1.90 25.45
CA LYS A 63 4.59 0.44 25.39
C LYS A 63 3.59 0.01 24.31
N LYS A 64 2.41 0.65 24.26
CA LYS A 64 1.38 0.36 23.25
C LYS A 64 1.83 0.76 21.84
N ARG A 65 2.60 1.85 21.73
CA ARG A 65 3.16 2.31 20.46
C ARG A 65 4.19 1.33 19.89
N LEU A 66 5.11 0.85 20.73
CA LEU A 66 6.08 -0.17 20.35
C LEU A 66 5.40 -1.45 19.90
N LEU A 67 4.41 -1.92 20.68
CA LEU A 67 3.65 -3.12 20.32
C LEU A 67 2.91 -2.94 18.99
N LEU A 68 2.26 -1.79 18.76
CA LEU A 68 1.59 -1.49 17.49
C LEU A 68 2.58 -1.56 16.33
N ASN A 69 3.74 -0.91 16.45
CA ASN A 69 4.77 -0.94 15.41
C ASN A 69 5.26 -2.36 15.13
N ILE A 70 5.52 -3.16 16.17
CA ILE A 70 5.96 -4.57 16.01
C ILE A 70 4.90 -5.36 15.24
N VAL A 71 3.63 -5.28 15.64
CA VAL A 71 2.56 -6.01 14.96
C VAL A 71 2.40 -5.51 13.52
N SER A 72 2.50 -4.20 13.28
CA SER A 72 2.46 -3.63 11.94
C SER A 72 3.63 -4.11 11.07
N ILE A 73 4.85 -4.23 11.61
CA ILE A 73 6.00 -4.78 10.89
C ILE A 73 5.76 -6.23 10.53
N LEU A 74 5.33 -7.07 11.49
CA LEU A 74 5.06 -8.49 11.22
C LEU A 74 3.97 -8.66 10.15
N PHE A 75 2.90 -7.87 10.24
CA PHE A 75 1.85 -7.86 9.24
C PHE A 75 2.36 -7.41 7.87
N ALA A 76 3.16 -6.33 7.81
CA ALA A 76 3.73 -5.83 6.57
C ALA A 76 4.68 -6.85 5.92
N ILE A 77 5.46 -7.59 6.71
CA ILE A 77 6.29 -8.69 6.23
C ILE A 77 5.43 -9.78 5.60
N SER A 78 4.34 -10.21 6.27
CA SER A 78 3.42 -11.21 5.72
C SER A 78 2.78 -10.75 4.40
N VAL A 79 2.33 -9.50 4.34
CA VAL A 79 1.76 -8.90 3.12
C VAL A 79 2.80 -8.83 2.01
N PHE A 80 4.02 -8.39 2.33
CA PHE A 80 5.13 -8.32 1.39
C PHE A 80 5.42 -9.70 0.77
N TYR A 81 5.55 -10.75 1.59
CA TYR A 81 5.76 -12.10 1.10
C TYR A 81 4.59 -12.60 0.24
N ALA A 82 3.34 -12.36 0.66
CA ALA A 82 2.17 -12.77 -0.11
C ALA A 82 2.10 -12.08 -1.48
N VAL A 83 2.31 -10.77 -1.52
CA VAL A 83 2.31 -10.00 -2.78
C VAL A 83 3.48 -10.44 -3.67
N ASN A 84 4.68 -10.57 -3.10
CA ASN A 84 5.86 -10.99 -3.85
C ASN A 84 5.69 -12.40 -4.44
N TYR A 85 5.16 -13.34 -3.65
CA TYR A 85 4.86 -14.69 -4.10
C TYR A 85 3.84 -14.69 -5.24
N SER A 86 2.71 -13.98 -5.10
CA SER A 86 1.70 -13.88 -6.16
C SER A 86 2.25 -13.27 -7.44
N LEU A 87 3.04 -12.19 -7.34
CA LEU A 87 3.65 -11.54 -8.50
C LEU A 87 4.69 -12.43 -9.18
N HIS A 88 5.56 -13.09 -8.41
CA HIS A 88 6.58 -13.98 -8.93
C HIS A 88 5.95 -15.20 -9.64
N THR A 89 4.92 -15.81 -9.05
CA THR A 89 4.18 -16.91 -9.68
C THR A 89 3.52 -16.46 -10.99
N MET A 90 2.89 -15.29 -11.02
CA MET A 90 2.36 -14.72 -12.27
C MET A 90 3.44 -14.51 -13.33
N TYR A 91 4.64 -14.08 -12.94
CA TYR A 91 5.76 -13.91 -13.87
C TYR A 91 6.24 -15.23 -14.45
N VAL A 92 6.48 -16.24 -13.61
CA VAL A 92 6.97 -17.56 -14.02
C VAL A 92 5.98 -18.27 -14.94
N ILE A 93 4.68 -18.21 -14.63
CA ILE A 93 3.60 -18.76 -15.44
C ILE A 93 3.57 -18.08 -16.82
N ASN A 94 3.66 -16.75 -16.87
CA ASN A 94 3.62 -16.00 -18.13
C ASN A 94 4.85 -16.25 -19.01
N LEU A 95 5.97 -16.70 -18.43
CA LEU A 95 7.14 -17.15 -19.18
C LEU A 95 7.01 -18.60 -19.71
N ALA A 96 5.86 -19.25 -19.51
CA ALA A 96 5.58 -20.64 -19.90
C ALA A 96 6.62 -21.65 -19.37
N ILE A 97 7.27 -21.32 -18.25
CA ILE A 97 8.30 -22.19 -17.63
C ILE A 97 7.65 -23.39 -16.93
N PHE A 98 6.36 -23.28 -16.58
CA PHE A 98 5.58 -24.34 -15.94
C PHE A 98 4.20 -24.48 -16.57
N ASP A 99 3.74 -25.73 -16.65
CA ASP A 99 2.38 -26.09 -17.07
C ASP A 99 1.44 -25.94 -15.85
N ALA A 100 1.05 -24.69 -15.55
CA ALA A 100 0.15 -24.38 -14.44
C ALA A 100 -1.31 -24.52 -14.90
N SER A 101 -2.16 -25.10 -14.05
CA SER A 101 -3.60 -25.17 -14.33
C SER A 101 -4.20 -23.76 -14.39
N ASP A 102 -5.18 -23.54 -15.28
CA ASP A 102 -5.89 -22.26 -15.41
C ASP A 102 -6.42 -21.73 -14.06
N LEU A 103 -6.81 -22.64 -13.17
CA LEU A 103 -7.28 -22.32 -11.82
C LEU A 103 -6.17 -21.71 -10.95
N GLU A 104 -4.95 -22.24 -11.02
CA GLU A 104 -3.81 -21.73 -10.24
C GLU A 104 -3.41 -20.32 -10.71
N ILE A 105 -3.37 -20.11 -12.03
CA ILE A 105 -3.16 -18.79 -12.64
C ILE A 105 -4.23 -17.82 -12.14
N PHE A 106 -5.51 -18.23 -12.22
CA PHE A 106 -6.64 -17.42 -11.80
C PHE A 106 -6.56 -17.04 -10.32
N ILE A 107 -6.24 -17.99 -9.43
CA ILE A 107 -6.11 -17.75 -7.99
C ILE A 107 -5.02 -16.69 -7.73
N HIS A 108 -3.85 -16.83 -8.34
CA HIS A 108 -2.74 -15.90 -8.11
C HIS A 108 -3.03 -14.50 -8.65
N VAL A 109 -3.58 -14.39 -9.86
CA VAL A 109 -3.99 -13.10 -10.44
C VAL A 109 -5.06 -12.43 -9.57
N THR A 110 -6.06 -13.19 -9.13
CA THR A 110 -7.18 -12.63 -8.37
C THR A 110 -6.77 -12.29 -6.94
N SER A 111 -5.79 -13.00 -6.37
CA SER A 111 -5.33 -12.78 -4.98
C SER A 111 -4.86 -11.35 -4.73
N ILE A 112 -4.20 -10.70 -5.69
CA ILE A 112 -3.71 -9.33 -5.55
C ILE A 112 -4.87 -8.34 -5.33
N PHE A 113 -5.99 -8.55 -6.03
CA PHE A 113 -7.19 -7.74 -5.86
C PHE A 113 -7.86 -7.92 -4.49
N PHE A 114 -7.60 -9.03 -3.80
CA PHE A 114 -8.09 -9.27 -2.44
C PHE A 114 -7.09 -8.79 -1.37
N ILE A 115 -5.79 -8.94 -1.61
CA ILE A 115 -4.74 -8.54 -0.65
C ILE A 115 -4.82 -7.04 -0.36
N VAL A 116 -4.97 -6.19 -1.37
CA VAL A 116 -4.94 -4.73 -1.18
C VAL A 116 -6.11 -4.21 -0.32
N PRO A 117 -7.40 -4.58 -0.57
CA PRO A 117 -8.49 -4.26 0.34
C PRO A 117 -8.33 -4.89 1.73
N LEU A 118 -7.78 -6.10 1.81
CA LEU A 118 -7.54 -6.78 3.09
C LEU A 118 -6.55 -6.01 3.96
N VAL A 119 -5.51 -5.41 3.38
CA VAL A 119 -4.55 -4.54 4.10
C VAL A 119 -5.27 -3.38 4.80
N ILE A 120 -6.24 -2.75 4.14
CA ILE A 120 -7.05 -1.66 4.74
C ILE A 120 -7.91 -2.19 5.88
N LEU A 121 -8.56 -3.33 5.68
CA LEU A 121 -9.39 -3.95 6.72
C LEU A 121 -8.55 -4.33 7.94
N CYS A 122 -7.39 -4.96 7.74
CA CYS A 122 -6.47 -5.32 8.81
C CYS A 122 -5.93 -4.10 9.54
N ALA A 123 -5.58 -3.02 8.84
CA ALA A 123 -5.16 -1.76 9.47
C ALA A 123 -6.28 -1.17 10.35
N PHE A 124 -7.52 -1.19 9.86
CA PHE A 124 -8.69 -0.76 10.63
C PHE A 124 -8.90 -1.60 11.89
N LEU A 125 -8.82 -2.93 11.78
CA LEU A 125 -8.95 -3.85 12.92
C LEU A 125 -7.82 -3.67 13.92
N LEU A 126 -6.58 -3.51 13.45
CA LEU A 126 -5.41 -3.22 14.29
C LEU A 126 -5.63 -1.94 15.10
N LEU A 127 -6.03 -0.84 14.46
CA LEU A 127 -6.33 0.40 15.18
C LEU A 127 -7.41 0.18 16.25
N ARG A 128 -8.47 -0.58 15.95
CA ARG A 128 -9.51 -0.88 16.94
C ARG A 128 -9.01 -1.72 18.11
N ILE A 129 -8.21 -2.76 17.87
CA ILE A 129 -7.61 -3.61 18.91
C ILE A 129 -6.74 -2.77 19.86
N PHE A 130 -6.03 -1.77 19.34
CA PHE A 130 -5.20 -0.87 20.14
C PHE A 130 -5.97 0.29 20.81
N GLY A 131 -7.32 0.26 20.77
CA GLY A 131 -8.19 1.18 21.49
C GLY A 131 -8.55 2.46 20.74
N PHE A 132 -8.29 2.53 19.43
CA PHE A 132 -8.77 3.63 18.61
C PHE A 132 -10.24 3.44 18.23
N ARG A 133 -11.01 4.52 18.34
CA ARG A 133 -12.34 4.64 17.74
C ARG A 133 -12.16 5.08 16.29
N VAL A 134 -12.12 4.12 15.38
CA VAL A 134 -12.16 4.36 13.93
C VAL A 134 -13.60 4.12 13.44
N HIS A 135 -14.23 5.17 12.91
CA HIS A 135 -15.58 5.08 12.37
C HIS A 135 -15.59 4.26 11.07
N TRP A 136 -16.61 3.43 10.86
CA TRP A 136 -16.80 2.63 9.64
C TRP A 136 -16.82 3.47 8.35
N LYS A 137 -17.21 4.75 8.42
CA LYS A 137 -17.20 5.66 7.27
C LYS A 137 -15.78 5.84 6.73
N HIS A 138 -14.77 5.92 7.60
CA HIS A 138 -13.37 6.05 7.18
C HIS A 138 -12.84 4.76 6.55
N LEU A 139 -13.30 3.59 7.00
CA LEU A 139 -13.02 2.32 6.33
C LEU A 139 -13.60 2.31 4.90
N LEU A 140 -14.88 2.68 4.75
CA LEU A 140 -15.52 2.74 3.45
C LEU A 140 -14.81 3.74 2.51
N TRP A 141 -14.45 4.92 3.00
CA TRP A 141 -13.66 5.88 2.22
C TRP A 141 -12.31 5.32 1.80
N SER A 142 -11.58 4.66 2.71
CA SER A 142 -10.26 4.10 2.42
C SER A 142 -10.34 2.98 1.38
N LEU A 143 -11.34 2.10 1.49
CA LEU A 143 -11.62 1.07 0.49
C LEU A 143 -11.99 1.68 -0.86
N LEU A 144 -12.89 2.67 -0.87
CA LEU A 144 -13.29 3.36 -2.09
C LEU A 144 -12.09 4.06 -2.75
N PHE A 145 -11.24 4.73 -1.97
CA PHE A 145 -10.02 5.36 -2.48
C PHE A 145 -9.12 4.36 -3.19
N ILE A 146 -8.94 3.15 -2.66
CA ILE A 146 -8.13 2.11 -3.31
C ILE A 146 -8.81 1.57 -4.57
N LEU A 147 -10.12 1.32 -4.52
CA LEU A 147 -10.84 0.80 -5.69
C LEU A 147 -10.81 1.80 -6.85
N VAL A 148 -11.00 3.08 -6.54
CA VAL A 148 -10.94 4.18 -7.52
C VAL A 148 -9.49 4.51 -7.92
N SER A 149 -8.50 4.19 -7.08
CA SER A 149 -7.10 4.51 -7.38
C SER A 149 -6.60 3.86 -8.66
N ILE A 150 -7.10 2.67 -9.01
CA ILE A 150 -6.70 1.94 -10.21
C ILE A 150 -7.09 2.72 -11.48
N PRO A 151 -8.39 2.98 -11.77
CA PRO A 151 -8.76 3.71 -12.97
C PRO A 151 -8.20 5.13 -12.99
N VAL A 152 -8.09 5.80 -11.83
CA VAL A 152 -7.48 7.14 -11.75
C VAL A 152 -5.99 7.09 -12.09
N SER A 153 -5.25 6.10 -11.59
CA SER A 153 -3.82 5.97 -11.90
C SER A 153 -3.58 5.65 -13.37
N ILE A 154 -4.45 4.84 -13.99
CA ILE A 154 -4.39 4.53 -15.43
C ILE A 154 -4.62 5.81 -16.24
N PHE A 155 -5.69 6.55 -15.93
CA PHE A 155 -6.01 7.82 -16.58
C PHE A 155 -4.88 8.86 -16.44
N LEU A 156 -4.33 9.02 -15.23
CA LEU A 156 -3.22 9.94 -15.00
C LEU A 156 -1.95 9.52 -15.77
N LEU A 157 -1.70 8.21 -15.91
CA LEU A 157 -0.57 7.70 -16.66
C LEU A 157 -0.73 7.94 -18.18
N ASP A 158 -1.95 7.79 -18.70
CA ASP A 158 -2.29 8.15 -20.09
C ASP A 158 -2.03 9.63 -20.36
N LEU A 159 -2.41 10.52 -19.43
CA LEU A 159 -2.21 11.96 -19.58
C LEU A 159 -0.72 12.36 -19.64
N VAL A 160 0.15 11.61 -18.97
CA VAL A 160 1.61 11.88 -18.95
C VAL A 160 2.31 11.28 -20.19
N ASN A 161 1.53 10.85 -21.18
CA ASN A 161 1.99 10.40 -22.50
C ASN A 161 2.93 9.19 -22.42
N HIS A 162 2.50 8.16 -21.68
CA HIS A 162 3.20 6.88 -21.63
C HIS A 162 3.33 6.28 -23.04
N LYS A 163 4.57 5.96 -23.46
CA LYS A 163 4.81 5.12 -24.64
C LYS A 163 4.28 3.70 -24.44
N GLY A 164 3.09 3.38 -24.96
CA GLY A 164 2.46 2.06 -24.84
C GLY A 164 1.01 2.14 -24.37
N SER A 165 0.37 0.98 -24.14
CA SER A 165 -0.97 0.96 -23.53
C SER A 165 -0.84 1.12 -22.02
N SER A 166 -1.48 2.15 -21.46
CA SER A 166 -1.62 2.24 -20.00
C SER A 166 -2.46 1.05 -19.51
N ASN A 167 -1.95 0.37 -18.50
CA ASN A 167 -2.65 -0.71 -17.82
C ASN A 167 -2.26 -0.73 -16.35
N PHE A 168 -2.92 -1.57 -15.57
CA PHE A 168 -2.68 -1.68 -14.14
C PHE A 168 -1.21 -1.95 -13.79
N ILE A 169 -0.56 -2.86 -14.51
CA ILE A 169 0.87 -3.16 -14.30
C ILE A 169 1.73 -1.92 -14.53
N HIS A 170 1.43 -1.14 -15.57
CA HIS A 170 2.15 0.11 -15.84
C HIS A 170 1.91 1.17 -14.75
N THR A 171 0.73 1.21 -14.11
CA THR A 171 0.51 2.11 -12.96
C THR A 171 1.31 1.72 -11.73
N ILE A 172 1.48 0.41 -11.49
CA ILE A 172 2.37 -0.10 -10.44
C ILE A 172 3.81 0.28 -10.80
N LYS A 173 4.29 -0.08 -11.99
CA LYS A 173 5.65 0.24 -12.48
C LYS A 173 5.96 1.74 -12.45
N SER A 174 5.00 2.58 -12.75
CA SER A 174 5.22 4.03 -12.78
C SER A 174 5.12 4.66 -11.38
N GLY A 175 4.69 3.90 -10.37
CA GLY A 175 4.48 4.37 -9.00
C GLY A 175 3.23 5.22 -8.81
N PHE A 176 2.40 5.40 -9.84
CA PHE A 176 1.20 6.25 -9.80
C PHE A 176 0.18 5.76 -8.77
N ILE A 177 0.11 4.45 -8.54
CA ILE A 177 -0.82 3.87 -7.57
C ILE A 177 -0.35 4.02 -6.11
N ILE A 178 0.94 4.16 -5.87
CA ILE A 178 1.53 4.13 -4.52
C ILE A 178 1.03 5.30 -3.64
N PRO A 179 0.98 6.56 -4.13
CA PRO A 179 0.43 7.64 -3.34
C PRO A 179 -0.99 7.33 -2.84
N TRP A 180 -1.85 6.74 -3.67
CA TRP A 180 -3.22 6.42 -3.28
C TRP A 180 -3.31 5.36 -2.19
N ILE A 181 -2.45 4.34 -2.24
CA ILE A 181 -2.37 3.31 -1.19
C ILE A 181 -1.97 3.95 0.13
N VAL A 182 -0.94 4.81 0.12
CA VAL A 182 -0.46 5.52 1.31
C VAL A 182 -1.52 6.46 1.86
N LEU A 183 -2.20 7.21 0.99
CA LEU A 183 -3.31 8.09 1.38
C LEU A 183 -4.46 7.31 2.00
N SER A 184 -4.87 6.20 1.40
CA SER A 184 -5.95 5.34 1.91
C SER A 184 -5.65 4.83 3.33
N LEU A 185 -4.44 4.30 3.56
CA LEU A 185 -4.01 3.90 4.89
C LEU A 185 -3.91 5.08 5.86
N GLY A 186 -3.37 6.21 5.40
CA GLY A 186 -3.18 7.40 6.22
C GLY A 186 -4.49 8.03 6.68
N VAL A 187 -5.55 7.99 5.87
CA VAL A 187 -6.88 8.48 6.26
C VAL A 187 -7.44 7.70 7.46
N LEU A 188 -7.27 6.37 7.50
CA LEU A 188 -7.66 5.57 8.68
C LEU A 188 -6.94 6.03 9.95
N VAL A 189 -5.64 6.32 9.83
CA VAL A 189 -4.80 6.75 10.95
C VAL A 189 -5.17 8.17 11.40
N LEU A 190 -5.36 9.10 10.47
CA LEU A 190 -5.68 10.50 10.76
C LEU A 190 -6.99 10.66 11.51
N GLU A 191 -8.01 9.89 11.11
CA GLU A 191 -9.35 9.98 11.67
C GLU A 191 -9.55 9.06 12.89
N SER A 192 -8.49 8.39 13.32
CA SER A 192 -8.50 7.57 14.53
C SER A 192 -8.50 8.48 15.77
N ARG A 193 -9.52 8.32 16.63
CA ARG A 193 -9.58 9.02 17.93
C ARG A 193 -9.32 8.03 19.05
N LYS A 194 -8.47 8.39 20.01
CA LYS A 194 -8.30 7.57 21.22
C LYS A 194 -9.64 7.50 21.94
N LYS A 195 -10.07 6.29 22.35
CA LYS A 195 -11.18 6.13 23.28
C LYS A 195 -10.82 6.90 24.56
N ILE A 196 -11.56 7.97 24.85
CA ILE A 196 -11.52 8.57 26.19
C ILE A 196 -12.21 7.53 27.05
N ASP A 197 -11.43 6.88 27.91
CA ASP A 197 -11.98 6.06 28.97
C ASP A 197 -12.72 7.04 29.88
N LYS A 198 -14.05 6.92 29.92
CA LYS A 198 -14.85 7.58 30.95
C LYS A 198 -14.62 6.71 32.18
N ASP A 199 -13.71 7.14 33.03
CA ASP A 199 -13.63 6.68 34.41
C ASP A 199 -14.91 7.11 35.16
#